data_AF-A0A382VXK5-F1
#
_entry.id   AF-A0A382VXK5-F1
#
_cell.length_a   1.000
_cell.length_b   1.000
_cell.length_c   1.000
_cell.angle_alpha   90.00
_cell.angle_beta   90.00
_cell.angle_gamma   90.00
#
_symmetry.space_group_name_H-M   'P 1'
#
loop_
_entity.id
_entity.type
_entity.pdbx_description
1 polymer ?
#
loop_
_entity_poly.entity_id
_entity_poly.type
_entity_poly.pdbx_seq_one_letter_code
_entity_poly.pdbx_strand_id
1 'polypeptide(L)'
;WDGAMNALKESNGHIAKVTDEEILAAYKLAARTEGVFAEPASAASLAGLIQCVRDDLIPAGSRVVATLTGHGLKDPDNAISVAGLEPTVVAPETDAVKRLIGL
;
A
#
# COMPACT_ATOMS: atom_id res chain seq x y z
N TRP A 1 -19.24 5.17 17.18
CA TRP A 1 -17.87 4.89 17.64
C TRP A 1 -17.83 3.77 18.68
N ASP A 2 -18.88 3.59 19.49
CA ASP A 2 -18.93 2.55 20.55
C ASP A 2 -18.61 1.13 20.07
N GLY A 3 -19.09 0.72 18.90
CA GLY A 3 -18.78 -0.59 18.33
C GLY A 3 -17.27 -0.83 18.15
N ALA A 4 -16.52 0.17 17.70
CA ALA A 4 -15.06 0.07 17.54
C ALA A 4 -14.34 0.01 18.90
N MET A 5 -14.81 0.78 19.89
CA MET A 5 -14.23 0.78 21.24
C MET A 5 -14.53 -0.52 22.00
N ASN A 6 -15.71 -1.10 21.80
CA ASN A 6 -16.06 -2.40 22.37
C ASN A 6 -15.19 -3.49 21.75
N ALA A 7 -15.06 -3.54 20.42
CA ALA A 7 -14.18 -4.48 19.74
C ALA A 7 -12.72 -4.35 20.20
N LEU A 8 -12.21 -3.12 20.37
CA LEU A 8 -10.87 -2.87 20.92
C LEU A 8 -10.70 -3.47 22.33
N LYS A 9 -11.65 -3.23 23.23
CA LYS A 9 -11.62 -3.73 24.61
C LYS A 9 -11.75 -5.26 24.66
N GLU A 10 -12.72 -5.82 23.94
CA GLU A 10 -13.03 -7.26 23.94
C GLU A 10 -11.90 -8.11 23.32
N SER A 11 -11.21 -7.58 22.31
CA SER A 11 -10.10 -8.29 21.65
C SER A 11 -8.74 -8.09 22.34
N ASN A 12 -8.65 -7.20 23.33
CA ASN A 12 -7.37 -6.69 23.85
C ASN A 12 -6.46 -6.20 22.71
N GLY A 13 -7.06 -5.50 21.75
CA GLY A 13 -6.41 -5.09 20.52
C GLY A 13 -5.70 -3.74 20.63
N HIS A 14 -5.40 -3.16 19.46
CA HIS A 14 -4.78 -1.85 19.34
C HIS A 14 -5.43 -1.04 18.22
N ILE A 15 -5.67 0.26 18.46
CA ILE A 15 -6.05 1.23 17.43
C ILE A 15 -4.96 2.29 17.40
N ALA A 16 -4.30 2.41 16.25
CA ALA A 16 -3.24 3.38 15.99
C ALA A 16 -3.65 4.36 14.89
N LYS A 17 -2.76 5.33 14.63
CA LYS A 17 -2.82 6.20 13.47
C LYS A 17 -1.54 6.06 12.66
N VAL A 18 -1.66 6.23 11.35
CA VAL A 18 -0.54 6.30 10.41
C VAL A 18 -0.63 7.59 9.63
N THR A 19 0.49 8.08 9.11
CA THR A 19 0.52 9.27 8.25
C THR A 19 0.19 8.91 6.81
N ASP A 20 -0.16 9.91 6.00
CA ASP A 20 -0.39 9.72 4.57
C ASP A 20 0.86 9.20 3.86
N GLU A 21 2.06 9.63 4.28
CA GLU A 21 3.32 9.12 3.74
C GLU A 21 3.51 7.62 4.03
N GLU A 22 3.16 7.17 5.24
CA GLU A 22 3.20 5.75 5.61
C GLU A 22 2.18 4.93 4.79
N ILE A 23 0.98 5.48 4.58
CA ILE A 23 -0.05 4.88 3.72
C ILE A 23 0.45 4.74 2.28
N LEU A 24 1.01 5.81 1.70
CA LEU A 24 1.51 5.81 0.33
C LEU A 24 2.72 4.88 0.16
N ALA A 25 3.57 4.75 1.18
CA ALA A 25 4.67 3.80 1.20
C ALA A 25 4.14 2.35 1.17
N ALA A 26 3.19 2.01 2.04
CA ALA A 26 2.58 0.68 2.09
C ALA A 26 1.80 0.34 0.81
N TYR A 27 1.08 1.32 0.25
CA TYR A 27 0.38 1.21 -1.03
C TYR A 27 1.34 0.85 -2.17
N LYS A 28 2.47 1.58 -2.28
CA LYS A 28 3.50 1.30 -3.28
C LYS A 28 4.17 -0.05 -3.05
N LEU A 29 4.41 -0.41 -1.79
CA LEU A 29 5.04 -1.68 -1.41
C LEU A 29 4.21 -2.87 -1.90
N ALA A 30 2.93 -2.94 -1.54
CA ALA A 30 2.04 -4.04 -1.91
C ALA A 30 1.95 -4.23 -3.44
N ALA A 31 1.84 -3.13 -4.19
CA ALA A 31 1.78 -3.19 -5.64
C ALA A 31 3.10 -3.67 -6.27
N ARG A 32 4.24 -3.22 -5.74
CA ARG A 32 5.57 -3.52 -6.31
C ARG A 32 6.11 -4.90 -5.93
N THR A 33 5.80 -5.42 -4.74
CA THR A 33 6.37 -6.69 -4.27
C THR A 33 5.43 -7.87 -4.49
N GLU A 34 4.12 -7.66 -4.30
CA GLU A 34 3.13 -8.75 -4.35
C GLU A 34 2.19 -8.68 -5.56
N GLY A 35 2.25 -7.60 -6.35
CA GLY A 35 1.29 -7.36 -7.44
C GLY A 35 -0.14 -7.13 -6.95
N VAL A 36 -0.32 -6.77 -5.67
CA VAL A 36 -1.63 -6.52 -5.06
C VAL A 36 -1.95 -5.03 -5.14
N PHE A 37 -3.01 -4.70 -5.89
CA PHE A 37 -3.40 -3.32 -6.14
C PHE A 37 -4.68 -2.93 -5.40
N ALA A 38 -4.53 -2.23 -4.27
CA ALA A 38 -5.62 -1.75 -3.42
C ALA A 38 -5.68 -0.22 -3.38
N GLU A 39 -6.82 0.37 -3.02
CA GLU A 39 -6.94 1.83 -2.87
C GLU A 39 -6.10 2.37 -1.68
N PRO A 40 -5.72 3.66 -1.64
CA PRO A 40 -4.88 4.20 -0.55
C PRO A 40 -5.45 3.94 0.85
N ALA A 41 -6.76 4.12 1.06
CA ALA A 41 -7.39 3.85 2.36
C ALA A 41 -7.23 2.39 2.82
N SER A 42 -7.22 1.43 1.88
CA SER A 42 -6.98 0.01 2.20
C SER A 42 -5.56 -0.23 2.70
N ALA A 43 -4.59 0.49 2.14
CA ALA A 43 -3.19 0.36 2.51
C ALA A 43 -2.87 0.85 3.93
N ALA A 44 -3.79 1.58 4.59
CA ALA A 44 -3.66 1.96 5.99
C ALA A 44 -3.54 0.73 6.92
N SER A 45 -4.20 -0.38 6.58
CA SER A 45 -4.08 -1.63 7.34
C SER A 45 -2.65 -2.20 7.29
N LEU A 46 -2.00 -2.15 6.12
CA LEU A 46 -0.63 -2.60 5.93
C LEU A 46 0.39 -1.61 6.52
N ALA A 47 0.15 -0.30 6.40
CA ALA A 47 0.97 0.72 7.03
C ALA A 47 0.97 0.57 8.56
N GLY A 48 -0.22 0.37 9.16
CA GLY A 48 -0.36 0.12 10.60
C GLY A 48 0.31 -1.19 11.01
N LEU A 49 0.22 -2.24 10.19
CA LEU A 49 0.94 -3.49 10.43
C LEU A 49 2.47 -3.29 10.45
N ILE A 50 3.02 -2.55 9.47
CA ILE A 50 4.46 -2.24 9.41
C ILE A 50 4.88 -1.45 10.66
N GLN A 51 4.10 -0.45 11.07
CA GLN A 51 4.34 0.31 12.29
C GLN A 51 4.32 -0.59 13.53
N CYS A 52 3.30 -1.44 13.70
CA CYS A 52 3.20 -2.36 14.84
C CYS A 52 4.36 -3.37 14.92
N VAL A 53 4.84 -3.87 13.77
CA VAL A 53 6.01 -4.76 13.73
C VAL A 53 7.29 -4.00 14.12
N ARG A 54 7.47 -2.78 13.60
CA ARG A 54 8.62 -1.92 13.95
C ARG A 54 8.65 -1.58 15.43
N ASP A 55 7.48 -1.39 16.03
CA ASP A 55 7.32 -0.96 17.42
C ASP A 55 7.20 -2.18 18.39
N ASP A 56 7.57 -3.39 17.93
CA ASP A 56 7.56 -4.65 18.69
C ASP A 56 6.19 -5.03 19.32
N LEU A 57 5.09 -4.51 18.77
CA LEU A 57 3.73 -4.81 19.25
C LEU A 57 3.20 -6.16 18.75
N ILE A 58 3.78 -6.70 17.67
CA ILE A 58 3.41 -7.99 17.09
C ILE A 58 4.61 -8.94 17.19
N PRO A 59 4.49 -10.07 17.92
CA PRO A 59 5.57 -11.04 18.05
C PRO A 59 6.04 -11.60 16.70
N ALA A 60 7.34 -11.85 16.59
CA ALA A 60 7.90 -12.54 15.43
C ALA A 60 7.27 -13.94 15.25
N GLY A 61 6.92 -14.27 14.00
CA GLY A 61 6.26 -15.54 13.66
C GLY A 61 4.73 -15.53 13.84
N SER A 62 4.12 -14.42 14.26
CA SER A 62 2.66 -14.27 14.27
C SER A 62 2.06 -14.41 12.86
N ARG A 63 0.88 -15.03 12.79
CA ARG A 63 0.06 -15.05 11.57
C ARG A 63 -0.89 -13.85 11.61
N VAL A 64 -0.79 -12.98 10.62
CA VAL A 64 -1.57 -11.73 10.55
C VAL A 64 -2.42 -11.71 9.29
N VAL A 65 -3.59 -11.08 9.38
CA VAL A 65 -4.47 -10.78 8.25
C VAL A 65 -4.67 -9.27 8.18
N ALA A 66 -4.36 -8.67 7.04
CA ALA A 66 -4.66 -7.28 6.74
C ALA A 66 -5.79 -7.22 5.71
N THR A 67 -6.87 -6.51 6.03
CA THR A 67 -8.02 -6.37 5.14
C THR A 67 -7.82 -5.20 4.19
N LEU A 68 -7.76 -5.50 2.89
CA LEU A 68 -7.76 -4.49 1.83
C LEU A 68 -9.20 -4.27 1.36
N THR A 69 -9.82 -3.18 1.83
CA THR A 69 -11.25 -2.91 1.68
C THR A 69 -11.71 -2.58 0.26
N GLY A 70 -10.81 -2.15 -0.61
CA GLY A 70 -11.14 -1.70 -1.96
C GLY A 70 -10.02 -1.89 -2.97
N HIS A 71 -10.44 -2.09 -4.21
CA HIS A 71 -9.57 -2.27 -5.36
C HIS A 71 -8.92 -0.95 -5.80
N GLY A 72 -7.65 -0.97 -6.20
CA GLY A 72 -6.90 0.23 -6.59
C GLY A 72 -7.48 0.99 -7.79
N LEU A 73 -8.23 0.31 -8.66
CA LEU A 73 -8.93 0.93 -9.81
C LEU A 73 -10.05 1.90 -9.41
N LYS A 74 -10.45 1.98 -8.14
CA LYS A 74 -11.37 3.02 -7.68
C LYS A 74 -10.78 4.42 -7.75
N ASP A 75 -9.45 4.53 -7.76
CA ASP A 75 -8.73 5.80 -7.65
C ASP A 75 -7.51 5.82 -8.59
N PRO A 76 -7.75 5.83 -9.92
CA PRO A 76 -6.67 5.79 -10.91
C PRO A 76 -5.81 7.06 -10.93
N ASP A 77 -6.38 8.22 -10.60
CA ASP A 77 -5.66 9.49 -10.60
C ASP A 77 -4.58 9.52 -9.52
N ASN A 78 -4.90 9.06 -8.30
CA ASN A 78 -3.88 8.90 -7.26
C ASN A 78 -2.84 7.85 -7.66
N ALA A 79 -3.22 6.79 -8.36
CA ALA A 79 -2.25 5.79 -8.81
C ALA A 79 -1.19 6.40 -9.75
N ILE A 80 -1.61 7.22 -10.71
CA ILE A 80 -0.72 7.94 -11.63
C ILE A 80 0.18 8.92 -10.86
N SER A 81 -0.43 9.76 -10.01
CA SER A 81 0.28 10.75 -9.19
C SER A 81 1.36 10.10 -8.29
N VAL A 82 0.99 9.02 -7.61
CA VAL A 82 1.86 8.33 -6.65
C VAL A 82 2.97 7.52 -7.32
N ALA A 83 2.72 7.01 -8.53
CA ALA A 83 3.74 6.37 -9.35
C ALA A 83 4.86 7.36 -9.69
N GLY A 84 4.52 8.64 -9.91
CA GLY A 84 5.49 9.69 -10.25
C GLY A 84 6.25 9.39 -11.54
N LEU A 85 5.64 8.62 -12.45
CA LEU A 85 6.24 8.17 -13.70
C LEU A 85 5.44 8.76 -14.85
N GLU A 86 6.08 9.64 -15.60
CA GLU A 86 5.60 10.05 -16.91
C GLU A 86 6.10 9.04 -17.95
N PRO A 87 5.21 8.39 -18.72
CA PRO A 87 5.63 7.49 -19.79
C PRO A 87 6.53 8.22 -20.80
N THR A 88 7.70 7.66 -21.09
CA THR A 88 8.58 8.22 -22.12
C THR A 88 8.04 7.88 -23.51
N VAL A 89 7.66 8.90 -24.27
CA VAL A 89 7.14 8.74 -25.64
C VAL A 89 8.30 8.61 -26.63
N VAL A 90 8.26 7.57 -27.48
CA VAL A 90 9.27 7.30 -28.51
C VAL A 90 8.62 7.07 -29.87
N ALA A 91 9.41 7.18 -30.94
CA ALA A 91 8.97 6.84 -32.30
C ALA A 91 8.50 5.37 -32.38
N PRO A 92 7.55 5.02 -33.29
CA PRO A 92 7.03 3.66 -33.46
C PRO A 92 8.03 2.75 -34.19
N GLU A 93 9.27 2.71 -33.71
CA GLU A 93 10.41 1.99 -34.29
C GLU A 93 11.08 1.13 -33.22
N THR A 94 11.42 -0.11 -33.57
CA THR A 94 12.06 -1.06 -32.63
C THR A 94 13.37 -0.50 -32.06
N ASP A 95 14.17 0.19 -32.88
CA ASP A 95 15.46 0.75 -32.44
C ASP A 95 15.28 1.92 -31.46
N ALA A 96 14.20 2.69 -31.58
CA ALA A 96 13.88 3.75 -30.62
C ALA A 96 13.54 3.16 -29.23
N VAL A 97 12.79 2.06 -29.20
CA VAL A 97 12.47 1.35 -27.94
C VAL A 97 13.71 0.72 -27.33
N LYS A 98 14.54 0.02 -28.12
CA LYS A 98 15.79 -0.61 -27.65
C LYS A 98 16.71 0.38 -26.95
N ARG A 99 16.98 1.52 -27.59
CA ARG A 99 17.79 2.61 -27.03
C ARG A 99 17.25 3.10 -25.68
N LEU A 100 15.93 3.19 -25.52
CA LEU A 100 15.29 3.64 -24.27
C LEU A 100 15.50 2.62 -23.13
N ILE A 101 15.37 1.32 -23.41
CA ILE A 101 15.45 0.27 -22.39
C ILE A 101 16.86 -0.31 -22.21
N GLY A 102 17.86 0.27 -22.88
CA GLY A 102 19.27 -0.14 -22.77
C GLY A 102 19.63 -1.45 -23.50
N LEU A 103 18.89 -1.77 -24.57
CA LEU A 103 19.13 -2.91 -25.46
C LEU A 103 19.68 -2.49 -26.84
#